data_AF-A0A9X3ENB0-F1
#
_entry.id   AF-A0A9X3ENB0-F1
#
_cell.length_a   1.000
_cell.length_b   1.000
_cell.length_c   1.000
_cell.angle_alpha   90.00
_cell.angle_beta   90.00
_cell.angle_gamma   90.00
#
_symmetry.space_group_name_H-M   'P 1'
#
loop_
_entity.id
_entity.type
_entity.pdbx_description
1 polymer ?
#
loop_
_entity_poly.entity_id
_entity_poly.type
_entity_poly.pdbx_seq_one_letter_code
_entity_poly.pdbx_strand_id
1 'polypeptide(L)'
;MARDGAGVHGGPRVALRACRSARTPMVVGIVQPIVVVPTAMLDAPPAERRALLAHELAHVARGDCLLALAGGLARAIYWPDPLAWWALRRLRAHAEDAADDAALHTGIPSSSYAAQLLAVARAQLERAGRVAADGLRARVRGVLDVRRIRSREPDGARWGVPRLIGAALVLATMVTACEARSSEGSEVVGSAQQASGAPGE
;
A
#
# COMPACT_ATOMS: atom_id res chain seq x y z
N MET A 1 21.92 23.37 -35.78
CA MET A 1 22.80 22.18 -35.86
C MET A 1 22.63 21.40 -34.57
N ALA A 2 22.11 20.19 -34.71
CA ALA A 2 21.58 19.35 -33.63
C ALA A 2 22.65 18.96 -32.60
N ARG A 3 22.27 18.94 -31.32
CA ARG A 3 22.98 18.18 -30.30
C ARG A 3 22.02 17.23 -29.63
N ASP A 4 22.44 15.99 -29.64
CA ASP A 4 21.83 14.79 -29.09
C ASP A 4 21.33 14.98 -27.66
N GLY A 5 20.05 14.70 -27.46
CA GLY A 5 19.42 14.60 -26.15
C GLY A 5 19.23 13.13 -25.79
N ALA A 6 20.10 12.66 -24.92
CA ALA A 6 20.14 11.34 -24.28
C ALA A 6 18.77 10.65 -24.12
N GLY A 7 18.72 9.38 -24.54
CA GLY A 7 17.59 8.49 -24.30
C GLY A 7 17.32 8.33 -22.80
N VAL A 8 16.13 8.76 -22.37
CA VAL A 8 15.63 8.47 -21.02
C VAL A 8 15.09 7.04 -21.04
N HIS A 9 15.84 6.14 -20.42
CA HIS A 9 15.55 4.72 -20.31
C HIS A 9 14.21 4.44 -19.59
N GLY A 10 13.24 3.89 -20.33
CA GLY A 10 12.53 2.66 -19.99
C GLY A 10 11.86 2.47 -18.62
N GLY A 11 11.46 3.53 -17.90
CA GLY A 11 10.62 3.39 -16.72
C GLY A 11 9.17 2.99 -17.06
N PRO A 12 8.42 2.35 -16.14
CA PRO A 12 6.99 2.13 -16.33
C PRO A 12 6.31 3.47 -16.62
N ARG A 13 5.54 3.54 -17.71
CA ARG A 13 4.79 4.75 -18.09
C ARG A 13 3.67 4.97 -17.08
N VAL A 14 3.88 5.89 -16.16
CA VAL A 14 2.86 6.31 -15.18
C VAL A 14 2.10 7.51 -15.74
N ALA A 15 0.78 7.41 -15.81
CA ALA A 15 -0.04 8.54 -16.25
C ALA A 15 -0.27 9.50 -15.08
N LEU A 16 -0.10 10.80 -15.32
CA LEU A 16 -0.42 11.86 -14.36
C LEU A 16 -1.78 12.48 -14.73
N ARG A 17 -2.71 12.53 -13.77
CA ARG A 17 -4.02 13.16 -13.98
C ARG A 17 -4.29 14.22 -12.92
N ALA A 18 -4.62 15.42 -13.37
CA ALA A 18 -5.09 16.49 -12.50
C ALA A 18 -6.58 16.29 -12.19
N CYS A 19 -6.98 16.44 -10.92
CA CYS A 19 -8.37 16.31 -10.51
C CYS A 19 -8.75 17.41 -9.51
N ARG A 20 -9.85 18.15 -9.79
CA ARG A 20 -10.33 19.22 -8.91
C ARG A 20 -11.00 18.72 -7.63
N SER A 21 -11.65 17.55 -7.69
CA SER A 21 -12.38 16.98 -6.54
C SER A 21 -11.47 16.16 -5.62
N ALA A 22 -10.29 15.74 -6.12
CA ALA A 22 -9.24 15.15 -5.30
C ALA A 22 -8.72 16.20 -4.31
N ARG A 23 -8.59 15.83 -3.04
CA ARG A 23 -8.05 16.69 -1.99
C ARG A 23 -6.65 16.30 -1.54
N THR A 24 -6.27 15.05 -1.82
CA THR A 24 -4.94 14.50 -1.55
C THR A 24 -4.43 13.84 -2.82
N PRO A 25 -3.11 13.83 -3.05
CA PRO A 25 -2.53 13.03 -4.10
C PRO A 25 -2.77 11.54 -3.79
N MET A 26 -2.90 10.73 -4.84
CA MET A 26 -3.11 9.29 -4.69
C MET A 26 -2.72 8.54 -5.96
N VAL A 27 -2.28 7.29 -5.78
CA VAL A 27 -2.09 6.33 -6.86
C VAL A 27 -3.31 5.44 -7.01
N VAL A 28 -3.74 5.22 -8.25
CA VAL A 28 -4.85 4.32 -8.60
C VAL A 28 -4.46 3.38 -9.73
N GLY A 29 -4.92 2.14 -9.65
CA GLY A 29 -4.67 1.11 -10.66
C GLY A 29 -3.47 0.21 -10.34
N ILE A 30 -3.55 -1.05 -10.77
CA ILE A 30 -2.52 -2.08 -10.52
C ILE A 30 -1.65 -2.28 -11.77
N VAL A 31 -2.27 -2.55 -12.92
CA VAL A 31 -1.56 -2.85 -14.18
C VAL A 31 -1.05 -1.56 -14.86
N GLN A 32 -1.85 -0.51 -14.83
CA GLN A 32 -1.54 0.80 -15.37
C GLN A 32 -1.76 1.85 -14.29
N PRO A 33 -0.76 2.06 -13.41
CA PRO A 33 -0.88 3.00 -12.31
C PRO A 33 -1.00 4.44 -12.84
N ILE A 34 -1.95 5.17 -12.25
CA ILE A 34 -2.23 6.56 -12.53
C ILE A 34 -2.02 7.34 -11.23
N VAL A 35 -1.18 8.37 -11.29
CA VAL A 35 -1.03 9.33 -10.19
C VAL A 35 -2.06 10.42 -10.38
N VAL A 36 -3.00 10.52 -9.46
CA VAL A 36 -4.00 11.59 -9.42
C VAL A 36 -3.51 12.68 -8.48
N VAL A 37 -3.40 13.90 -8.99
CA VAL A 37 -2.95 15.06 -8.23
C VAL A 37 -4.07 16.09 -8.12
N PRO A 38 -4.40 16.58 -6.91
CA PRO A 38 -5.28 17.72 -6.74
C PRO A 38 -4.79 18.92 -7.53
N THR A 39 -5.67 19.60 -8.27
CA THR A 39 -5.27 20.79 -9.05
C THR A 39 -4.62 21.86 -8.16
N ALA A 40 -5.10 22.01 -6.91
CA ALA A 40 -4.55 22.94 -5.93
C ALA A 40 -3.07 22.68 -5.58
N MET A 41 -2.56 21.46 -5.82
CA MET A 41 -1.18 21.08 -5.54
C MET A 41 -0.27 21.20 -6.78
N LEU A 42 -0.83 21.50 -7.96
CA LEU A 42 -0.05 21.73 -9.17
C LEU A 42 0.65 23.09 -9.17
N ASP A 43 0.06 24.05 -8.45
CA ASP A 43 0.57 25.42 -8.26
C ASP A 43 1.64 25.51 -7.16
N ALA A 44 1.92 24.40 -6.47
CA ALA A 44 2.95 24.35 -5.44
C ALA A 44 4.35 24.63 -6.03
N PRO A 45 5.29 25.16 -5.23
CA PRO A 45 6.65 25.42 -5.68
C PRO A 45 7.31 24.17 -6.28
N PRO A 46 8.22 24.30 -7.26
CA PRO A 46 8.81 23.16 -7.96
C PRO A 46 9.49 22.13 -7.05
N ALA A 47 10.06 22.55 -5.91
CA ALA A 47 10.64 21.64 -4.93
C ALA A 47 9.57 20.79 -4.22
N GLU A 48 8.46 21.42 -3.83
CA GLU A 48 7.33 20.76 -3.16
C GLU A 48 6.64 19.77 -4.09
N ARG A 49 6.40 20.18 -5.34
CA ARG A 49 5.81 19.31 -6.34
C ARG A 49 6.69 18.09 -6.66
N ARG A 50 8.02 18.26 -6.68
CA ARG A 50 8.96 17.13 -6.86
C ARG A 50 8.90 16.16 -5.69
N ALA A 51 8.89 16.66 -4.45
CA ALA A 51 8.77 15.82 -3.26
C ALA A 51 7.45 15.05 -3.25
N LEU A 52 6.33 15.72 -3.57
CA LEU A 52 5.02 15.09 -3.69
C LEU A 52 5.00 14.00 -4.77
N LEU A 53 5.53 14.28 -5.96
CA LEU A 53 5.57 13.28 -7.03
C LEU A 53 6.50 12.10 -6.67
N ALA A 54 7.62 12.35 -5.99
CA ALA A 54 8.50 11.29 -5.52
C ALA A 54 7.80 10.38 -4.49
N HIS A 55 6.99 10.96 -3.59
CA HIS A 55 6.14 10.22 -2.66
C HIS A 55 5.17 9.27 -3.40
N GLU A 56 4.39 9.80 -4.34
CA GLU A 56 3.42 8.99 -5.09
C GLU A 56 4.10 7.95 -5.99
N LEU A 57 5.21 8.31 -6.63
CA LEU A 57 5.97 7.37 -7.46
C LEU A 57 6.60 6.24 -6.63
N ALA A 58 6.91 6.47 -5.35
CA ALA A 58 7.34 5.41 -4.46
C ALA A 58 6.25 4.35 -4.27
N HIS A 59 4.99 4.76 -4.12
CA HIS A 59 3.85 3.82 -4.06
C HIS A 59 3.68 3.03 -5.37
N VAL A 60 3.85 3.69 -6.52
CA VAL A 60 3.82 3.02 -7.82
C VAL A 60 4.92 1.98 -7.94
N ALA A 61 6.17 2.38 -7.70
CA ALA A 61 7.34 1.51 -7.79
C ALA A 61 7.25 0.33 -6.82
N ARG A 62 6.55 0.50 -5.70
CA ARG A 62 6.37 -0.54 -4.69
C ARG A 62 5.19 -1.48 -4.95
N GLY A 63 4.27 -1.10 -5.82
CA GLY A 63 3.04 -1.85 -6.09
C GLY A 63 2.04 -1.76 -4.94
N ASP A 64 2.00 -0.62 -4.25
CA ASP A 64 1.20 -0.49 -3.03
C ASP A 64 -0.31 -0.63 -3.29
N CYS A 65 -0.80 -0.34 -4.50
CA CYS A 65 -2.18 -0.63 -4.89
C CYS A 65 -2.52 -2.13 -4.85
N LEU A 66 -1.60 -2.99 -5.31
CA LEU A 66 -1.77 -4.45 -5.22
C LEU A 66 -1.75 -4.92 -3.77
N LEU A 67 -0.82 -4.37 -2.97
CA LEU A 67 -0.74 -4.67 -1.54
C LEU A 67 -1.99 -4.21 -0.78
N ALA A 68 -2.56 -3.07 -1.15
CA ALA A 68 -3.81 -2.58 -0.56
C ALA A 68 -4.99 -3.50 -0.89
N LEU A 69 -5.07 -4.00 -2.14
CA LEU A 69 -6.08 -4.99 -2.54
C LEU A 69 -5.90 -6.30 -1.77
N ALA A 70 -4.69 -6.86 -1.75
CA ALA A 70 -4.37 -8.08 -1.00
C ALA A 70 -4.67 -7.91 0.49
N GLY A 71 -4.34 -6.75 1.07
CA GLY A 71 -4.66 -6.43 2.45
C GLY A 71 -6.16 -6.31 2.72
N GLY A 72 -6.95 -5.83 1.75
CA GLY A 72 -8.41 -5.82 1.82
C GLY A 72 -9.00 -7.24 1.87
N LEU A 73 -8.51 -8.12 0.98
CA LEU A 73 -8.90 -9.54 0.97
C LEU A 73 -8.49 -10.25 2.26
N ALA A 74 -7.25 -10.04 2.72
CA ALA A 74 -6.77 -10.57 3.99
C ALA A 74 -7.65 -10.10 5.16
N ARG A 75 -8.08 -8.83 5.18
CA ARG A 75 -8.99 -8.34 6.22
C ARG A 75 -10.38 -8.98 6.15
N ALA A 76 -10.87 -9.32 4.97
CA ALA A 76 -12.16 -10.01 4.80
C ALA A 76 -12.08 -11.47 5.27
N ILE A 77 -10.98 -12.17 4.95
CA ILE A 77 -10.74 -13.57 5.35
C ILE A 77 -10.46 -13.66 6.85
N TYR A 78 -9.56 -12.82 7.35
CA TYR A 78 -9.10 -12.78 8.74
C TYR A 78 -9.83 -11.70 9.55
N TRP A 79 -11.12 -11.51 9.30
CA TRP A 79 -11.89 -10.45 9.94
C TRP A 79 -11.89 -10.48 11.48
N PRO A 80 -11.82 -11.63 12.19
CA PRO A 80 -11.77 -11.62 13.65
C PRO A 80 -10.34 -11.56 14.21
N ASP A 81 -9.30 -11.65 13.38
CA ASP A 81 -7.91 -11.78 13.84
C ASP A 81 -7.26 -10.39 14.09
N PRO A 82 -7.04 -9.99 15.36
CA PRO A 82 -6.43 -8.71 15.67
C PRO A 82 -4.96 -8.62 15.24
N LEU A 83 -4.24 -9.74 15.16
CA LEU A 83 -2.85 -9.77 14.70
C LEU A 83 -2.78 -9.49 13.19
N ALA A 84 -3.71 -10.05 12.41
CA ALA A 84 -3.81 -9.74 10.99
C ALA A 84 -4.07 -8.23 10.77
N TRP A 85 -4.94 -7.62 11.58
CA TRP A 85 -5.22 -6.19 11.50
C TRP A 85 -4.00 -5.35 11.89
N TRP A 86 -3.29 -5.74 12.94
CA TRP A 86 -2.05 -5.09 13.36
C TRP A 86 -0.96 -5.19 12.28
N ALA A 87 -0.77 -6.37 11.69
CA ALA A 87 0.20 -6.60 10.63
C ALA A 87 -0.11 -5.74 9.39
N LEU A 88 -1.37 -5.67 8.96
CA LEU A 88 -1.79 -4.83 7.83
C LEU A 88 -1.59 -3.33 8.13
N ARG A 89 -1.85 -2.89 9.37
CA ARG A 89 -1.56 -1.51 9.80
C ARG A 89 -0.07 -1.23 9.75
N ARG A 90 0.77 -2.17 10.18
CA ARG A 90 2.22 -2.04 10.19
C ARG A 90 2.79 -2.01 8.77
N LEU A 91 2.26 -2.83 7.87
CA LEU A 91 2.62 -2.83 6.46
C LEU A 91 2.34 -1.47 5.81
N ARG A 92 1.16 -0.89 6.07
CA ARG A 92 0.82 0.46 5.59
C ARG A 92 1.77 1.51 6.16
N ALA A 93 2.06 1.49 7.46
CA ALA A 93 2.99 2.43 8.07
C ALA A 93 4.40 2.35 7.45
N HIS A 94 4.88 1.15 7.12
CA HIS A 94 6.16 0.97 6.43
C HIS A 94 6.16 1.49 4.99
N ALA A 95 5.02 1.40 4.29
CA ALA A 95 4.88 1.99 2.95
C ALA A 95 4.95 3.52 3.02
N GLU A 96 4.23 4.14 3.96
CA GLU A 96 4.28 5.59 4.18
C GLU A 96 5.68 6.08 4.57
N ASP A 97 6.37 5.36 5.48
CA ASP A 97 7.76 5.66 5.85
C ASP A 97 8.69 5.65 4.63
N ALA A 98 8.57 4.64 3.76
CA ALA A 98 9.40 4.54 2.55
C ALA A 98 9.09 5.63 1.52
N ALA A 99 7.81 6.02 1.41
CA ALA A 99 7.39 7.10 0.52
C ALA A 99 7.81 8.48 1.05
N ASP A 100 7.75 8.70 2.37
CA ASP A 100 8.27 9.90 3.04
C ASP A 100 9.79 10.02 2.85
N ASP A 101 10.53 8.90 2.97
CA ASP A 101 11.96 8.85 2.68
C ASP A 101 12.25 9.23 1.22
N ALA A 102 11.48 8.70 0.25
CA ALA A 102 11.63 9.04 -1.16
C ALA A 102 11.39 10.53 -1.44
N ALA A 103 10.43 11.15 -0.76
CA ALA A 103 10.17 12.59 -0.85
C ALA A 103 11.33 13.43 -0.30
N LEU A 104 11.90 13.03 0.85
CA LEU A 104 13.04 13.75 1.45
C LEU A 104 14.31 13.67 0.59
N HIS A 105 14.52 12.56 -0.11
CA HIS A 105 15.65 12.41 -1.05
C HIS A 105 15.62 13.38 -2.24
N THR A 106 14.50 14.09 -2.49
CA THR A 106 14.48 15.15 -3.52
C THR A 106 15.22 16.42 -3.10
N GLY A 107 15.72 16.48 -1.85
CA GLY A 107 16.45 17.62 -1.29
C GLY A 107 15.55 18.74 -0.75
N ILE A 108 14.26 18.47 -0.54
CA ILE A 108 13.37 19.43 0.11
C ILE A 108 13.73 19.55 1.61
N PRO A 109 13.68 20.75 2.22
CA PRO A 109 13.81 20.87 3.66
C PRO A 109 12.73 20.07 4.39
N SER A 110 13.11 19.29 5.40
CA SER A 110 12.17 18.45 6.16
C SER A 110 11.03 19.26 6.79
N SER A 111 11.28 20.52 7.18
CA SER A 111 10.27 21.43 7.72
C SER A 111 9.21 21.81 6.67
N SER A 112 9.62 22.09 5.44
CA SER A 112 8.72 22.38 4.32
C SER A 112 7.89 21.15 3.95
N TYR A 113 8.51 19.96 3.92
CA TYR A 113 7.78 18.72 3.68
C TYR A 113 6.79 18.40 4.81
N ALA A 114 7.19 18.59 6.08
CA ALA A 114 6.30 18.42 7.22
C ALA A 114 5.09 19.38 7.17
N ALA A 115 5.28 20.61 6.70
CA ALA A 115 4.18 21.56 6.51
C ALA A 115 3.19 21.08 5.44
N GLN A 116 3.68 20.49 4.33
CA GLN A 116 2.81 19.88 3.31
C GLN A 116 2.03 18.69 3.86
N LEU A 117 2.69 17.78 4.59
CA LEU A 117 2.00 16.67 5.26
C LEU A 117 0.91 17.15 6.21
N LEU A 118 1.17 18.23 6.94
CA LEU A 118 0.17 18.84 7.83
C LEU A 118 -1.01 19.45 7.06
N ALA A 119 -0.78 20.05 5.90
CA ALA A 119 -1.84 20.58 5.05
C ALA A 119 -2.74 19.44 4.52
N VAL A 120 -2.13 18.38 3.99
CA VAL A 120 -2.82 17.16 3.51
C VAL A 120 -3.64 16.54 4.64
N ALA A 121 -3.07 16.45 5.84
CA ALA A 121 -3.74 15.95 7.00
C ALA A 121 -4.97 16.72 7.44
N ARG A 122 -4.88 18.05 7.47
CA ARG A 122 -6.02 18.91 7.83
C ARG A 122 -7.19 18.63 6.90
N ALA A 123 -6.92 18.52 5.59
CA ALA A 123 -7.92 18.17 4.60
C ALA A 123 -8.53 16.76 4.79
N GLN A 124 -7.79 15.82 5.40
CA GLN A 124 -8.32 14.49 5.73
C GLN A 124 -9.10 14.47 7.05
N LEU A 125 -8.65 15.19 8.07
CA LEU A 125 -9.30 15.25 9.38
C LEU A 125 -10.69 15.87 9.30
N GLU A 126 -10.88 16.86 8.41
CA GLU A 126 -12.19 17.43 8.08
C GLU A 126 -13.21 16.38 7.59
N ARG A 127 -12.75 15.18 7.16
CA ARG A 127 -13.62 14.10 6.68
C ARG A 127 -13.66 12.86 7.56
N ALA A 128 -12.56 12.50 8.23
CA ALA A 128 -12.36 11.13 8.72
C ALA A 128 -12.37 10.94 10.25
N GLY A 129 -12.51 12.00 11.05
CA GLY A 129 -12.48 11.88 12.52
C GLY A 129 -11.11 11.47 13.08
N ARG A 130 -11.04 11.31 14.41
CA ARG A 130 -9.78 11.33 15.20
C ARG A 130 -8.74 10.23 14.88
N VAL A 131 -9.16 9.06 14.39
CA VAL A 131 -8.26 7.88 14.22
C VAL A 131 -7.21 8.08 13.11
N ALA A 132 -7.52 8.88 12.08
CA ALA A 132 -6.56 9.23 11.03
C ALA A 132 -5.43 10.15 11.54
N ALA A 133 -5.63 10.85 12.66
CA ALA A 133 -4.70 11.85 13.17
C ALA A 133 -3.46 11.25 13.85
N ASP A 134 -3.56 10.08 14.48
CA ASP A 134 -2.43 9.49 15.23
C ASP A 134 -1.34 8.95 14.31
N GLY A 135 -1.71 8.31 13.20
CA GLY A 135 -0.74 7.83 12.19
C GLY A 135 0.03 8.97 11.54
N LEU A 136 -0.64 10.10 11.29
CA LEU A 136 0.00 11.29 10.78
C LEU A 136 0.96 11.94 11.79
N ARG A 137 0.57 12.06 13.06
CA ARG A 137 1.45 12.62 14.09
C ARG A 137 2.77 11.87 14.16
N ALA A 138 2.73 10.54 14.01
CA ALA A 138 3.92 9.71 13.92
C ALA A 138 4.77 10.04 12.69
N ARG A 139 4.15 10.25 11.51
CA ARG A 139 4.85 10.64 10.27
C ARG A 139 5.52 12.01 10.37
N VAL A 140 4.79 13.04 10.82
CA VAL A 140 5.34 14.40 11.00
C VAL A 140 6.53 14.37 11.97
N ARG A 141 6.42 13.63 13.07
CA ARG A 141 7.54 13.45 14.02
C ARG A 141 8.71 12.71 13.37
N GLY A 142 8.45 11.67 12.60
CA GLY A 142 9.48 10.87 11.92
C GLY A 142 10.27 11.66 10.87
N VAL A 143 9.59 12.50 10.08
CA VAL A 143 10.20 13.39 9.09
C VAL A 143 11.07 14.48 9.73
N LEU A 144 10.64 14.99 10.89
CA LEU A 144 11.38 16.03 11.61
C LEU A 144 12.53 15.49 12.48
N ASP A 145 12.62 14.17 12.66
CA ASP A 145 13.73 13.55 13.37
C ASP A 145 14.99 13.48 12.49
N VAL A 146 15.84 14.50 12.64
CA VAL A 146 17.10 14.66 11.89
C VAL A 146 18.07 13.49 12.10
N ARG A 147 17.97 12.74 13.23
CA ARG A 147 18.81 11.56 13.47
C ARG A 147 18.41 10.38 12.58
N ARG A 148 17.15 10.29 12.18
CA ARG A 148 16.60 9.24 11.30
C ARG A 148 17.05 9.43 9.85
N ILE A 149 17.10 10.68 9.37
CA ILE A 149 17.53 11.03 7.99
C ILE A 149 19.00 10.67 7.77
N ARG A 150 19.85 10.81 8.81
CA ARG A 150 21.30 10.63 8.70
C ARG A 150 21.78 9.19 8.91
N SER A 151 20.90 8.28 9.33
CA SER A 151 21.24 6.88 9.67
C SER A 151 20.79 5.86 8.63
N ARG A 152 20.19 6.28 7.51
CA ARG A 152 19.91 5.43 6.35
C ARG A 152 20.88 5.78 5.22
N GLU A 153 21.98 5.02 5.14
CA GLU A 153 22.74 4.91 3.90
C GLU A 153 21.79 4.48 2.75
N PRO A 154 22.01 4.95 1.52
CA PRO A 154 21.16 4.61 0.39
C PRO A 154 21.38 3.14 0.06
N ASP A 155 20.46 2.26 0.48
CA ASP A 155 20.40 0.91 -0.06
C ASP A 155 20.05 1.01 -1.54
N GLY A 156 21.10 1.06 -2.35
CA GLY A 156 21.03 1.06 -3.80
C GLY A 156 20.17 -0.11 -4.26
N ALA A 157 19.03 0.23 -4.86
CA ALA A 157 18.31 -0.51 -5.89
C ALA A 157 18.78 -1.96 -6.14
N ARG A 158 18.50 -2.87 -5.20
CA ARG A 158 18.54 -4.33 -5.40
C ARG A 158 17.27 -4.99 -4.83
N TRP A 159 16.11 -4.47 -5.21
CA TRP A 159 14.79 -4.95 -4.75
C TRP A 159 14.11 -5.90 -5.75
N GLY A 160 14.89 -6.76 -6.42
CA GLY A 160 14.42 -7.62 -7.52
C GLY A 160 13.98 -9.04 -7.14
N VAL A 161 14.22 -9.53 -5.91
CA VAL A 161 14.01 -10.95 -5.59
C VAL A 161 13.03 -11.25 -4.43
N PRO A 162 12.85 -10.41 -3.38
CA PRO A 162 12.01 -10.84 -2.24
C PRO A 162 10.48 -10.75 -2.49
N ARG A 163 10.03 -10.21 -3.63
CA ARG A 163 8.60 -10.09 -3.95
C ARG A 163 7.94 -11.42 -4.35
N LEU A 164 8.66 -12.32 -5.00
CA LEU A 164 8.12 -13.61 -5.42
C LEU A 164 7.92 -14.55 -4.22
N ILE A 165 8.80 -14.47 -3.22
CA ILE A 165 8.73 -15.32 -2.02
C ILE A 165 7.55 -14.89 -1.13
N GLY A 166 7.37 -13.58 -0.90
CA GLY A 166 6.27 -13.08 -0.07
C GLY A 166 4.88 -13.32 -0.68
N ALA A 167 4.73 -13.15 -1.99
CA ALA A 167 3.47 -13.44 -2.69
C ALA A 167 3.18 -14.94 -2.76
N ALA A 168 4.21 -15.78 -2.99
CA ALA A 168 4.07 -17.23 -2.99
C ALA A 168 3.69 -17.78 -1.60
N LEU A 169 4.22 -17.20 -0.51
CA LEU A 169 3.89 -17.63 0.85
C LEU A 169 2.43 -17.33 1.20
N VAL A 170 1.91 -16.18 0.79
CA VAL A 170 0.50 -15.80 0.98
C VAL A 170 -0.44 -16.62 0.11
N LEU A 171 -0.03 -16.97 -1.12
CA LEU A 171 -0.81 -17.84 -2.00
C LEU A 171 -0.83 -19.29 -1.49
N ALA A 172 0.32 -19.80 -1.01
CA ALA A 172 0.46 -21.15 -0.49
C ALA A 172 -0.40 -21.37 0.75
N THR A 173 -0.43 -20.41 1.69
CA THR A 173 -1.29 -20.52 2.87
C THR A 173 -2.78 -20.48 2.51
N MET A 174 -3.18 -19.74 1.48
CA MET A 174 -4.56 -19.75 0.98
C MET A 174 -4.95 -21.10 0.36
N VAL A 175 -4.07 -21.73 -0.42
CA VAL A 175 -4.36 -23.02 -1.08
C VAL A 175 -4.46 -24.14 -0.05
N THR A 176 -3.53 -24.22 0.90
CA THR A 176 -3.58 -25.25 1.98
C THR A 176 -4.81 -25.07 2.87
N ALA A 177 -5.26 -23.84 3.12
CA ALA A 177 -6.49 -23.57 3.88
C ALA A 177 -7.79 -23.88 3.09
N CYS A 178 -7.70 -24.03 1.77
CA CYS A 178 -8.79 -24.43 0.89
C CYS A 178 -8.93 -25.96 0.89
N GLU A 179 -7.81 -26.68 0.76
CA GLU A 179 -7.77 -28.15 0.76
C GLU A 179 -8.23 -28.76 2.10
N ALA A 180 -7.83 -28.17 3.23
CA ALA A 180 -8.23 -28.63 4.56
C ALA A 180 -9.75 -28.53 4.80
N ARG A 181 -10.43 -27.59 4.13
CA ARG A 181 -11.87 -27.36 4.28
C ARG A 181 -12.71 -28.29 3.38
N SER A 182 -12.14 -28.70 2.25
CA SER A 182 -12.75 -29.70 1.37
C SER A 182 -12.73 -31.12 1.94
N SER A 183 -11.77 -31.46 2.81
CA SER A 183 -11.76 -32.78 3.46
C SER A 183 -12.80 -32.92 4.57
N GLU A 184 -13.12 -31.85 5.31
CA GLU A 184 -14.13 -31.89 6.37
C GLU A 184 -15.58 -31.94 5.84
N GLY A 185 -15.81 -31.49 4.59
CA GLY A 185 -17.14 -31.46 3.98
C GLY A 185 -17.63 -32.79 3.39
N SER A 186 -16.79 -33.83 3.33
CA SER A 186 -17.14 -35.10 2.67
C SER A 186 -17.62 -36.22 3.60
N GLU A 187 -17.61 -36.03 4.93
CA GLU A 187 -17.82 -37.15 5.88
C GLU A 187 -19.25 -37.28 6.44
N VAL A 188 -20.23 -36.47 6.03
CA VAL A 188 -21.59 -36.55 6.62
C VAL A 188 -22.71 -36.49 5.57
N VAL A 189 -22.78 -37.48 4.68
CA VAL A 189 -24.05 -37.89 4.02
C VAL A 189 -23.98 -39.40 3.75
N GLY A 190 -24.42 -40.24 4.69
CA GLY A 190 -24.42 -41.68 4.44
C GLY A 190 -24.81 -42.61 5.57
N SER A 191 -25.83 -42.32 6.38
CA SER A 191 -26.44 -43.37 7.21
C SER A 191 -27.86 -43.01 7.67
N ALA A 192 -28.82 -43.08 6.74
CA ALA A 192 -30.22 -43.26 7.08
C ALA A 192 -30.89 -44.00 5.92
N GLN A 193 -31.01 -45.34 6.04
CA GLN A 193 -32.19 -46.13 5.70
C GLN A 193 -31.79 -47.63 5.69
N GLN A 194 -32.29 -48.41 6.65
CA GLN A 194 -32.83 -49.74 6.38
C GLN A 194 -33.68 -50.18 7.57
N ALA A 195 -34.97 -49.84 7.47
CA ALA A 195 -36.05 -50.60 8.08
C ALA A 195 -36.53 -51.63 7.04
N SER A 196 -36.68 -52.89 7.45
CA SER A 196 -37.53 -53.97 6.92
C SER A 196 -36.79 -55.30 7.13
N GLY A 197 -37.33 -56.39 7.69
CA GLY A 197 -38.66 -56.74 8.15
C GLY A 197 -38.56 -58.15 8.75
N ALA A 198 -39.49 -58.50 9.64
CA ALA A 198 -39.73 -59.89 10.02
C ALA A 198 -40.35 -60.66 8.85
N PRO A 199 -40.09 -61.97 8.73
CA PRO A 199 -41.07 -63.00 9.10
C PRO A 199 -40.41 -64.11 9.94
N GLY A 200 -41.05 -64.69 10.96
CA GLY A 200 -42.11 -65.68 10.80
C GLY A 200 -41.50 -67.06 10.56
N GLU A 201 -41.17 -67.80 11.63
CA GLU A 201 -41.66 -69.14 12.02
C GLU A 201 -41.25 -69.44 13.46
#